data_AF-A0A2N7PPY1-F1
#
_entry.id   AF-A0A2N7PPY1-F1
#
_cell.length_a   1.000
_cell.length_b   1.000
_cell.length_c   1.000
_cell.angle_alpha   90.00
_cell.angle_beta   90.00
_cell.angle_gamma   90.00
#
_symmetry.space_group_name_H-M   'P 1'
#
loop_
_entity.id
_entity.type
_entity.pdbx_description
1 polymer ?
#
loop_
_entity_poly.entity_id
_entity_poly.type
_entity_poly.pdbx_seq_one_letter_code
_entity_poly.pdbx_strand_id
1 'polypeptide(L)'
;MKEVFMPSLRGHHLICLNFFQGEGYDEIFIKNLEEILSKMEKEYIKVIEGLDDICRSCPNLKAGRCEYKEGAEEKIREQDKTALELLNIKEGEIIPLKEIKERLPKIFSQWYENYCLSCDWLRVCLNHQYFQSLTQTFLSPDKKLLSLFLRVRESFPEVKEAVSLLKPYANLHYNEIEDKVPFLNIYYQLHLYSPGWIIKTEDFERILGFNPDLIYKSSEIVI
;
A
#
# COMPACT_ATOMS: atom_id res chain seq x y z
N MET A 1 -30.13 31.32 -0.18
CA MET A 1 -29.77 29.91 0.04
C MET A 1 -28.28 29.79 -0.27
N LYS A 2 -27.46 29.29 0.66
CA LYS A 2 -26.07 28.94 0.30
C LYS A 2 -26.16 27.72 -0.61
N GLU A 3 -25.59 27.79 -1.81
CA GLU A 3 -25.44 26.60 -2.65
C GLU A 3 -24.68 25.54 -1.86
N VAL A 4 -25.28 24.37 -1.74
CA VAL A 4 -24.65 23.20 -1.15
C VAL A 4 -23.72 22.64 -2.22
N PHE A 5 -22.41 22.80 -2.03
CA PHE A 5 -21.42 22.27 -2.97
C PHE A 5 -21.36 20.75 -2.83
N MET A 6 -21.76 20.04 -3.89
CA MET A 6 -21.65 18.59 -4.00
C MET A 6 -20.34 18.23 -4.73
N PRO A 7 -19.36 17.57 -4.08
CA PRO A 7 -18.13 17.18 -4.74
C PRO A 7 -18.38 16.24 -5.91
N SER A 8 -17.75 16.52 -7.05
CA SER A 8 -17.68 15.62 -8.18
C SER A 8 -16.36 14.86 -8.13
N LEU A 9 -16.41 13.53 -8.10
CA LEU A 9 -15.24 12.67 -7.95
C LEU A 9 -15.18 11.57 -9.00
N ARG A 10 -13.96 11.29 -9.46
CA ARG A 10 -13.64 10.15 -10.34
C ARG A 10 -13.43 8.86 -9.56
N GLY A 11 -13.53 7.73 -10.26
CA GLY A 11 -13.61 6.38 -9.67
C GLY A 11 -12.55 6.09 -8.61
N HIS A 12 -11.27 6.27 -8.90
CA HIS A 12 -10.23 5.89 -7.95
C HIS A 12 -10.20 6.79 -6.70
N HIS A 13 -10.60 8.06 -6.83
CA HIS A 13 -10.71 8.97 -5.68
C HIS A 13 -11.82 8.56 -4.71
N LEU A 14 -12.88 7.89 -5.18
CA LEU A 14 -13.88 7.28 -4.29
C LEU A 14 -13.23 6.29 -3.32
N ILE A 15 -12.14 5.62 -3.73
CA ILE A 15 -11.41 4.65 -2.90
C ILE A 15 -10.25 5.33 -2.16
N CYS A 16 -9.29 5.90 -2.88
CA CYS A 16 -8.01 6.38 -2.36
C CYS A 16 -8.15 7.45 -1.27
N LEU A 17 -9.17 8.31 -1.35
CA LEU A 17 -9.41 9.36 -0.36
C LEU A 17 -9.70 8.82 1.05
N ASN A 18 -10.20 7.59 1.18
CA ASN A 18 -10.44 6.96 2.49
C ASN A 18 -9.15 6.67 3.28
N PHE A 19 -7.98 6.90 2.68
CA PHE A 19 -6.66 6.65 3.27
C PHE A 19 -5.76 7.88 3.27
N PHE A 20 -6.28 9.04 2.87
CA PHE A 20 -5.53 10.28 2.90
C PHE A 20 -5.34 10.77 4.34
N GLN A 21 -4.13 11.20 4.67
CA GLN A 21 -3.76 11.67 6.01
C GLN A 21 -2.97 12.99 6.02
N GLY A 22 -3.06 13.79 4.95
CA GLY A 22 -2.38 15.10 4.88
C GLY A 22 -0.92 15.06 4.42
N GLU A 23 -0.47 13.97 3.79
CA GLU A 23 0.94 13.77 3.41
C GLU A 23 1.09 13.38 1.94
N GLY A 24 2.29 13.61 1.38
CA GLY A 24 2.69 13.09 0.06
C GLY A 24 2.41 14.01 -1.13
N TYR A 25 2.03 15.28 -0.88
CA TYR A 25 1.74 16.29 -1.89
C TYR A 25 2.15 17.69 -1.43
N ASP A 26 2.08 18.68 -2.31
CA ASP A 26 2.28 20.08 -1.94
C ASP A 26 1.11 20.65 -1.12
N GLU A 27 1.36 21.74 -0.40
CA GLU A 27 0.42 22.34 0.55
C GLU A 27 -0.91 22.78 -0.12
N ILE A 28 -0.85 23.28 -1.35
CA ILE A 28 -2.04 23.76 -2.07
C ILE A 28 -2.95 22.57 -2.41
N PHE A 29 -2.35 21.47 -2.88
CA PHE A 29 -3.09 20.25 -3.18
C PHE A 29 -3.63 19.57 -1.92
N ILE A 30 -2.85 19.51 -0.85
CA ILE A 30 -3.29 18.99 0.46
C ILE A 30 -4.53 19.73 0.94
N LYS A 31 -4.51 21.08 0.92
CA LYS A 31 -5.66 21.87 1.35
C LYS A 31 -6.93 21.59 0.52
N ASN A 32 -6.79 21.42 -0.80
CA ASN A 32 -7.91 21.04 -1.65
C ASN A 32 -8.47 19.66 -1.27
N LEU A 33 -7.61 18.68 -1.01
CA LEU A 33 -8.02 17.35 -0.57
C LEU A 33 -8.76 17.39 0.78
N GLU A 34 -8.27 18.15 1.76
CA GLU A 34 -8.91 18.33 3.06
C GLU A 34 -10.30 18.97 2.94
N GLU A 35 -10.43 20.01 2.10
CA GLU A 35 -11.71 20.66 1.83
C GLU A 35 -12.72 19.69 1.18
N ILE A 36 -12.27 18.90 0.20
CA ILE A 36 -13.11 17.90 -0.46
C ILE A 36 -13.54 16.80 0.52
N LEU A 37 -12.62 16.27 1.32
CA LEU A 37 -12.91 15.27 2.34
C LEU A 37 -13.96 15.76 3.35
N SER A 38 -13.81 16.98 3.86
CA SER A 38 -14.80 17.56 4.78
C SER A 38 -16.20 17.67 4.17
N LYS A 39 -16.29 17.89 2.86
CA LYS A 39 -17.56 17.92 2.13
C LYS A 39 -18.12 16.52 1.89
N MET A 40 -17.29 15.55 1.51
CA MET A 40 -17.73 14.16 1.33
C MET A 40 -18.34 13.54 2.59
N GLU A 41 -17.93 13.99 3.78
CA GLU A 41 -18.50 13.53 5.04
C GLU A 41 -19.90 14.07 5.32
N LYS A 42 -20.25 15.21 4.74
CA LYS A 42 -21.50 15.95 5.02
C LYS A 42 -22.49 15.89 3.87
N GLU A 43 -21.98 15.75 2.65
CA GLU A 43 -22.72 15.86 1.40
C GLU A 43 -22.64 14.58 0.58
N TYR A 44 -23.52 14.47 -0.40
CA TYR A 44 -23.43 13.43 -1.41
C TYR A 44 -22.26 13.69 -2.37
N ILE A 45 -21.81 12.64 -3.04
CA ILE A 45 -20.75 12.69 -4.03
C ILE A 45 -21.37 12.42 -5.40
N LYS A 46 -21.13 13.31 -6.36
CA LYS A 46 -21.46 13.08 -7.76
C LYS A 46 -20.32 12.31 -8.43
N VAL A 47 -20.63 11.16 -9.00
CA VAL A 47 -19.63 10.32 -9.69
C VAL A 47 -19.49 10.80 -11.13
N ILE A 48 -18.27 11.07 -11.57
CA ILE A 48 -17.96 11.54 -12.92
C ILE A 48 -16.80 10.77 -13.55
N GLU A 49 -16.71 10.75 -14.87
CA GLU A 49 -15.50 10.32 -15.57
C GLU A 49 -14.54 11.48 -15.86
N GLY A 50 -13.24 11.20 -15.81
CA GLY A 50 -12.20 12.17 -16.14
C GLY A 50 -11.77 13.05 -14.98
N LEU A 51 -11.40 14.30 -15.26
CA LEU A 51 -10.88 15.23 -14.26
C LEU A 51 -11.97 15.66 -13.30
N ASP A 52 -11.64 15.68 -12.02
CA ASP A 52 -12.59 15.95 -10.96
C ASP A 52 -12.21 17.13 -10.08
N ASP A 53 -12.96 17.37 -9.00
CA ASP A 53 -12.74 18.52 -8.13
C ASP A 53 -11.38 18.49 -7.41
N ILE A 54 -10.77 17.30 -7.27
CA ILE A 54 -9.42 17.16 -6.75
C ILE A 54 -8.39 17.59 -7.80
N CYS A 55 -8.56 17.13 -9.05
CA CYS A 55 -7.60 17.39 -10.12
C CYS A 55 -7.34 18.88 -10.38
N ARG A 56 -8.29 19.77 -10.07
CA ARG A 56 -8.21 21.22 -10.35
C ARG A 56 -6.97 21.91 -9.75
N SER A 57 -6.49 21.42 -8.62
CA SER A 57 -5.30 21.95 -7.93
C SER A 57 -4.08 21.05 -8.07
N CYS A 58 -4.15 19.99 -8.88
CA CYS A 58 -3.06 19.03 -9.01
C CYS A 58 -1.88 19.64 -9.77
N PRO A 59 -0.65 19.62 -9.22
CA PRO A 59 0.53 20.17 -9.90
C PRO A 59 0.88 19.42 -11.20
N ASN A 60 0.41 18.19 -11.34
CA ASN A 60 0.65 17.34 -12.51
C ASN A 60 -0.44 17.46 -13.57
N LEU A 61 -1.47 18.29 -13.36
CA LEU A 61 -2.50 18.54 -14.37
C LEU A 61 -2.00 19.55 -15.39
N LYS A 62 -1.78 19.10 -16.64
CA LYS A 62 -1.34 19.95 -17.75
C LYS A 62 -2.17 19.65 -19.00
N ALA A 63 -2.60 20.71 -19.69
CA ALA A 63 -3.42 20.60 -20.90
C ALA A 63 -4.65 19.65 -20.76
N GLY A 64 -5.26 19.60 -19.58
CA GLY A 64 -6.42 18.75 -19.31
C GLY A 64 -6.11 17.26 -19.13
N ARG A 65 -4.85 16.89 -18.85
CA ARG A 65 -4.42 15.51 -18.60
C ARG A 65 -3.44 15.42 -17.44
N CYS A 66 -3.38 14.25 -16.80
CA CYS A 66 -2.33 13.95 -15.85
C CYS A 66 -1.00 13.67 -16.56
N GLU A 67 0.03 14.48 -16.26
CA GLU A 67 1.40 14.31 -16.76
C GLU A 67 2.38 13.85 -15.66
N TYR A 68 1.87 13.20 -14.61
CA TYR A 68 2.72 12.73 -13.50
C TYR A 68 3.83 11.77 -13.98
N LYS A 69 3.50 10.87 -14.90
CA LYS A 69 4.42 9.93 -15.57
C LYS A 69 3.97 9.73 -17.01
N GLU A 70 4.84 9.20 -17.86
CA GLU A 70 4.46 8.82 -19.23
C GLU A 70 3.32 7.79 -19.19
N GLY A 71 2.25 8.08 -19.95
CA GLY A 71 1.04 7.26 -19.98
C GLY A 71 0.20 7.29 -18.68
N ALA A 72 0.41 8.28 -17.80
CA ALA A 72 -0.31 8.35 -16.53
C ALA A 72 -1.81 8.55 -16.72
N GLU A 73 -2.24 9.43 -17.63
CA GLU A 73 -3.66 9.68 -17.85
C GLU A 73 -4.42 8.41 -18.27
N GLU A 74 -3.86 7.62 -19.18
CA GLU A 74 -4.45 6.36 -19.65
C GLU A 74 -4.56 5.34 -18.51
N LYS A 75 -3.50 5.20 -17.70
CA LYS A 75 -3.49 4.30 -16.53
C LYS A 75 -4.49 4.75 -15.46
N ILE A 76 -4.62 6.05 -15.21
CA ILE A 76 -5.58 6.56 -14.22
C ILE A 76 -7.02 6.35 -14.72
N ARG A 77 -7.29 6.50 -16.03
CA ARG A 77 -8.62 6.18 -16.59
C ARG A 77 -8.97 4.71 -16.46
N GLU A 78 -8.02 3.82 -16.70
CA GLU A 78 -8.20 2.39 -16.45
C GLU A 78 -8.50 2.13 -14.96
N GLN A 79 -7.70 2.73 -14.07
CA GLN A 79 -7.87 2.63 -12.63
C GLN A 79 -9.25 3.14 -12.16
N ASP A 80 -9.75 4.24 -12.72
CA ASP A 80 -11.10 4.75 -12.43
C ASP A 80 -12.17 3.76 -12.83
N LYS A 81 -12.08 3.23 -14.05
CA LYS A 81 -13.07 2.30 -14.58
C LYS A 81 -13.15 1.07 -13.69
N THR A 82 -12.01 0.51 -13.31
CA THR A 82 -11.97 -0.64 -12.40
C THR A 82 -12.48 -0.29 -11.00
N ALA A 83 -12.22 0.92 -10.49
CA ALA A 83 -12.80 1.36 -9.22
C ALA A 83 -14.34 1.37 -9.26
N LEU A 84 -14.92 1.92 -10.33
CA LEU A 84 -16.37 1.98 -10.54
C LEU A 84 -16.98 0.59 -10.71
N GLU A 85 -16.34 -0.29 -11.49
CA GLU A 85 -16.75 -1.68 -11.67
C GLU A 85 -16.75 -2.45 -10.34
N LEU A 86 -15.66 -2.36 -9.56
CA LEU A 86 -15.55 -3.04 -8.27
C LEU A 86 -16.58 -2.52 -7.26
N LEU A 87 -16.76 -1.20 -7.18
CA LEU A 87 -17.74 -0.59 -6.29
C LEU A 87 -19.19 -0.80 -6.77
N ASN A 88 -19.39 -1.30 -7.99
CA ASN A 88 -20.69 -1.38 -8.66
C ASN A 88 -21.42 -0.02 -8.64
N ILE A 89 -20.73 1.00 -9.13
CA ILE A 89 -21.20 2.39 -9.25
C ILE A 89 -21.05 2.81 -10.71
N LYS A 90 -22.04 3.53 -11.24
CA LYS A 90 -22.00 4.09 -12.59
C LYS A 90 -21.69 5.59 -12.57
N GLU A 91 -21.14 6.08 -13.67
CA GLU A 91 -21.04 7.52 -13.91
C GLU A 91 -22.42 8.18 -13.78
N GLY A 92 -22.46 9.38 -13.19
CA GLY A 92 -23.66 10.16 -12.98
C GLY A 92 -24.44 9.78 -11.72
N GLU A 93 -24.08 8.70 -11.04
CA GLU A 93 -24.66 8.36 -9.74
C GLU A 93 -24.30 9.42 -8.68
N ILE A 94 -25.22 9.58 -7.72
CA ILE A 94 -25.05 10.43 -6.55
C ILE A 94 -25.08 9.52 -5.33
N ILE A 95 -23.93 9.39 -4.66
CA ILE A 95 -23.73 8.39 -3.61
C ILE A 95 -23.14 9.05 -2.34
N PRO A 96 -23.60 8.69 -1.13
CA PRO A 96 -22.98 9.18 0.10
C PRO A 96 -21.70 8.39 0.42
N LEU A 97 -20.73 9.01 1.09
CA LEU A 97 -19.47 8.37 1.50
C LEU A 97 -19.70 7.08 2.31
N LYS A 98 -20.77 7.01 3.09
CA LYS A 98 -21.13 5.83 3.89
C LYS A 98 -21.29 4.58 3.01
N GLU A 99 -21.97 4.67 1.88
CA GLU A 99 -22.15 3.52 0.99
C GLU A 99 -20.82 3.05 0.38
N ILE A 100 -19.93 3.98 0.05
CA ILE A 100 -18.58 3.64 -0.42
C ILE A 100 -17.83 2.86 0.68
N LYS A 101 -17.84 3.36 1.92
CA LYS A 101 -17.19 2.71 3.08
C LYS A 101 -17.77 1.32 3.38
N GLU A 102 -19.06 1.08 3.12
CA GLU A 102 -19.69 -0.23 3.29
C GLU A 102 -19.29 -1.24 2.20
N ARG A 103 -19.02 -0.76 0.97
CA ARG A 103 -18.60 -1.59 -0.16
C ARG A 103 -17.10 -1.88 -0.14
N LEU A 104 -16.30 -0.93 0.35
CA LEU A 104 -14.84 -0.96 0.29
C LEU A 104 -14.20 -2.24 0.86
N PRO A 105 -14.60 -2.78 2.04
CA PRO A 105 -14.01 -4.02 2.56
C PRO A 105 -14.14 -5.23 1.64
N LYS A 106 -15.21 -5.29 0.84
CA LYS A 106 -15.49 -6.43 -0.05
C LYS A 106 -14.59 -6.44 -1.28
N ILE A 107 -14.17 -5.26 -1.72
CA ILE A 107 -13.37 -5.09 -2.94
C ILE A 107 -11.88 -4.90 -2.65
N PHE A 108 -11.52 -4.64 -1.39
CA PHE A 108 -10.21 -4.07 -1.09
C PHE A 108 -9.05 -5.01 -1.38
N SER A 109 -9.22 -6.33 -1.24
CA SER A 109 -8.18 -7.30 -1.61
C SER A 109 -7.78 -7.16 -3.08
N GLN A 110 -8.78 -7.10 -3.96
CA GLN A 110 -8.56 -6.99 -5.40
C GLN A 110 -8.01 -5.61 -5.77
N TRP A 111 -8.56 -4.54 -5.17
CA TRP A 111 -8.03 -3.19 -5.35
C TRP A 111 -6.56 -3.07 -4.93
N TYR A 112 -6.23 -3.69 -3.80
CA TYR A 112 -4.88 -3.68 -3.24
C TYR A 112 -3.88 -4.37 -4.19
N GLU A 113 -4.22 -5.56 -4.67
CA GLU A 113 -3.37 -6.32 -5.60
C GLU A 113 -3.20 -5.60 -6.94
N ASN A 114 -4.26 -4.99 -7.47
CA ASN A 114 -4.22 -4.34 -8.78
C ASN A 114 -3.52 -2.98 -8.78
N TYR A 115 -3.71 -2.17 -7.73
CA TYR A 115 -3.31 -0.75 -7.77
C TYR A 115 -2.48 -0.29 -6.57
N CYS A 116 -2.68 -0.84 -5.37
CA CYS A 116 -1.95 -0.35 -4.20
C CYS A 116 -0.49 -0.83 -4.19
N LEU A 117 -0.19 -2.05 -4.65
CA LEU A 117 1.15 -2.62 -4.58
C LEU A 117 2.23 -1.78 -5.30
N SER A 118 1.87 -1.22 -6.45
CA SER A 118 2.75 -0.38 -7.28
C SER A 118 2.49 1.13 -7.11
N CYS A 119 1.71 1.53 -6.11
CA CYS A 119 1.36 2.94 -5.88
C CYS A 119 2.48 3.67 -5.13
N ASP A 120 2.88 4.83 -5.62
CA ASP A 120 3.92 5.67 -4.99
C ASP A 120 3.52 6.12 -3.57
N TRP A 121 2.20 6.25 -3.30
CA TRP A 121 1.66 6.63 -1.99
C TRP A 121 1.41 5.46 -1.03
N LEU A 122 1.73 4.22 -1.41
CA LEU A 122 1.48 3.06 -0.54
C LEU A 122 2.11 3.21 0.84
N ARG A 123 3.31 3.79 0.94
CA ARG A 123 4.00 4.02 2.22
C ARG A 123 3.19 4.90 3.18
N VAL A 124 2.57 5.95 2.65
CA VAL A 124 1.69 6.85 3.40
C VAL A 124 0.44 6.07 3.84
N CYS A 125 -0.21 5.38 2.90
CA CYS A 125 -1.42 4.60 3.17
C CYS A 125 -1.21 3.50 4.23
N LEU A 126 -0.01 2.90 4.31
CA LEU A 126 0.28 1.86 5.30
C LEU A 126 0.28 2.36 6.75
N ASN A 127 0.44 3.67 6.98
CA ASN A 127 0.32 4.28 8.31
C ASN A 127 -1.14 4.55 8.70
N HIS A 128 -2.07 4.49 7.74
CA HIS A 128 -3.48 4.76 7.98
C HIS A 128 -4.19 3.57 8.65
N GLN A 129 -4.79 3.80 9.83
CA GLN A 129 -5.38 2.74 10.65
C GLN A 129 -6.45 1.92 9.91
N TYR A 130 -7.32 2.57 9.14
CA TYR A 130 -8.36 1.86 8.38
C TYR A 130 -7.75 1.01 7.25
N PHE A 131 -6.71 1.50 6.57
CA PHE A 131 -6.00 0.74 5.54
C PHE A 131 -5.37 -0.53 6.14
N GLN A 132 -4.76 -0.40 7.31
CA GLN A 132 -4.22 -1.54 8.05
C GLN A 132 -5.31 -2.55 8.43
N SER A 133 -6.48 -2.08 8.91
CA SER A 133 -7.59 -2.98 9.25
C SER A 133 -8.10 -3.76 8.03
N LEU A 134 -8.20 -3.10 6.86
CA LEU A 134 -8.67 -3.76 5.65
C LEU A 134 -7.66 -4.79 5.16
N THR A 135 -6.37 -4.43 5.11
CA THR A 135 -5.31 -5.36 4.67
C THR A 135 -5.13 -6.57 5.59
N GLN A 136 -5.36 -6.44 6.89
CA GLN A 136 -5.32 -7.57 7.84
C GLN A 136 -6.33 -8.68 7.52
N THR A 137 -7.43 -8.37 6.82
CA THR A 137 -8.49 -9.34 6.54
C THR A 137 -8.13 -10.35 5.44
N PHE A 138 -7.19 -10.01 4.54
CA PHE A 138 -6.83 -10.87 3.39
C PHE A 138 -5.32 -11.03 3.19
N LEU A 139 -4.49 -10.18 3.79
CA LEU A 139 -3.06 -10.43 3.86
C LEU A 139 -2.79 -11.31 5.09
N SER A 140 -2.61 -12.61 4.86
CA SER A 140 -1.95 -13.47 5.83
C SER A 140 -0.57 -12.90 6.17
N PRO A 141 0.03 -13.22 7.34
CA PRO A 141 1.41 -12.87 7.64
C PRO A 141 2.36 -13.17 6.46
N ASP A 142 2.16 -14.30 5.78
CA ASP A 142 2.91 -14.73 4.59
C ASP A 142 2.71 -13.79 3.39
N LYS A 143 1.49 -13.31 3.14
CA LYS A 143 1.20 -12.35 2.06
C LYS A 143 1.72 -10.94 2.38
N LYS A 144 1.78 -10.53 3.65
CA LYS A 144 2.43 -9.28 4.07
C LYS A 144 3.94 -9.33 3.86
N LEU A 145 4.56 -10.47 4.18
CA LEU A 145 5.97 -10.75 3.91
C LEU A 145 6.25 -10.78 2.40
N LEU A 146 5.39 -11.43 1.60
CA LEU A 146 5.52 -11.46 0.14
C LEU A 146 5.37 -10.06 -0.48
N SER A 147 4.42 -9.25 -0.02
CA SER A 147 4.26 -7.88 -0.54
C SER A 147 5.45 -6.99 -0.15
N LEU A 148 6.04 -7.19 1.04
CA LEU A 148 7.28 -6.52 1.44
C LEU A 148 8.45 -6.97 0.56
N PHE A 149 8.58 -8.27 0.31
CA PHE A 149 9.59 -8.86 -0.57
C PHE A 149 9.51 -8.33 -2.00
N LEU A 150 8.31 -8.29 -2.59
CA LEU A 150 8.09 -7.78 -3.95
C LEU A 150 8.46 -6.29 -4.05
N ARG A 151 8.11 -5.48 -3.06
CA ARG A 151 8.45 -4.05 -3.00
C ARG A 151 9.94 -3.79 -2.88
N VAL A 152 10.65 -4.59 -2.07
CA VAL A 152 12.12 -4.52 -1.99
C VAL A 152 12.72 -4.90 -3.35
N ARG A 153 12.25 -5.98 -3.99
CA ARG A 153 12.76 -6.42 -5.28
C ARG A 153 12.52 -5.41 -6.42
N GLU A 154 11.39 -4.69 -6.40
CA GLU A 154 11.06 -3.65 -7.39
C GLU A 154 11.80 -2.33 -7.14
N SER A 155 11.93 -1.91 -5.88
CA SER A 155 12.63 -0.68 -5.51
C SER A 155 14.15 -0.78 -5.69
N PHE A 156 14.66 -2.01 -5.74
CA PHE A 156 16.08 -2.32 -5.84
C PHE A 156 16.33 -3.38 -6.94
N PRO A 157 16.17 -3.02 -8.23
CA PRO A 157 16.28 -3.95 -9.36
C PRO A 157 17.69 -4.55 -9.52
N GLU A 158 18.73 -3.87 -9.04
CA GLU A 158 20.11 -4.38 -8.89
C GLU A 158 20.24 -5.45 -7.81
N VAL A 159 19.22 -5.59 -6.96
CA VAL A 159 19.17 -6.49 -5.80
C VAL A 159 18.24 -7.69 -6.07
N LYS A 160 17.85 -7.89 -7.34
CA LYS A 160 16.94 -8.95 -7.81
C LYS A 160 17.49 -10.37 -7.54
N GLU A 161 18.81 -10.54 -7.55
CA GLU A 161 19.52 -11.75 -7.10
C GLU A 161 19.91 -11.72 -5.62
N ALA A 162 19.62 -10.63 -4.92
CA ALA A 162 20.26 -10.24 -3.67
C ALA A 162 19.32 -10.08 -2.48
N VAL A 163 18.10 -10.58 -2.57
CA VAL A 163 17.41 -11.03 -1.35
C VAL A 163 18.22 -12.14 -0.66
N SER A 164 19.03 -12.88 -1.44
CA SER A 164 20.16 -13.73 -1.00
C SER A 164 21.30 -12.98 -0.29
N LEU A 165 21.42 -11.66 -0.48
CA LEU A 165 22.48 -10.80 0.05
C LEU A 165 22.05 -9.98 1.28
N LEU A 166 20.80 -10.10 1.75
CA LEU A 166 20.36 -9.46 3.00
C LEU A 166 21.24 -9.87 4.18
N LYS A 167 21.73 -11.10 4.20
CA LYS A 167 22.65 -11.62 5.23
C LYS A 167 24.06 -11.00 5.13
N PRO A 168 24.73 -10.98 3.97
CA PRO A 168 25.96 -10.19 3.75
C PRO A 168 25.83 -8.70 4.08
N TYR A 169 24.75 -8.04 3.64
CA TYR A 169 24.51 -6.62 3.87
C TYR A 169 24.30 -6.30 5.35
N ALA A 170 23.50 -7.12 6.05
CA ALA A 170 23.34 -7.05 7.51
C ALA A 170 24.68 -7.17 8.23
N ASN A 171 25.54 -8.11 7.80
CA ASN A 171 26.84 -8.34 8.44
C ASN A 171 27.85 -7.20 8.20
N LEU A 172 27.81 -6.56 7.03
CA LEU A 172 28.71 -5.44 6.69
C LEU A 172 28.27 -4.12 7.33
N HIS A 173 26.96 -3.87 7.42
CA HIS A 173 26.41 -2.56 7.78
C HIS A 173 25.61 -2.56 9.08
N TYR A 174 25.67 -3.63 9.90
CA TYR A 174 24.88 -3.78 11.14
C TYR A 174 24.93 -2.56 12.07
N ASN A 175 26.09 -1.92 12.16
CA ASN A 175 26.31 -0.79 13.06
C ASN A 175 25.79 0.55 12.52
N GLU A 176 25.50 0.60 11.22
CA GLU A 176 25.00 1.78 10.50
C GLU A 176 23.46 1.76 10.38
N ILE A 177 22.81 0.69 10.82
CA ILE A 177 21.35 0.57 10.86
C ILE A 177 20.82 1.31 12.08
N GLU A 178 20.15 2.45 11.84
CA GLU A 178 19.57 3.31 12.88
C GLU A 178 18.54 2.57 13.75
N ASP A 179 17.77 1.65 13.17
CA ASP A 179 16.68 0.95 13.87
C ASP A 179 16.79 -0.58 13.74
N LYS A 180 17.54 -1.18 14.68
CA LYS A 180 17.96 -2.58 14.61
C LYS A 180 16.83 -3.57 14.92
N VAL A 181 15.89 -3.17 15.78
CA VAL A 181 14.82 -4.06 16.27
C VAL A 181 13.80 -4.40 15.18
N PRO A 182 13.28 -3.44 14.38
CA PRO A 182 12.41 -3.75 13.25
C PRO A 182 13.12 -4.58 12.17
N PHE A 183 14.39 -4.27 11.90
CA PHE A 183 15.21 -4.98 10.92
C PHE A 183 15.44 -6.46 11.30
N LEU A 184 15.84 -6.71 12.55
CA LEU A 184 16.05 -8.06 13.08
C LEU A 184 14.74 -8.86 13.14
N ASN A 185 13.62 -8.20 13.44
CA ASN A 185 12.31 -8.84 13.41
C ASN A 185 11.94 -9.25 11.97
N ILE A 186 12.13 -8.39 10.97
CA ILE A 186 11.93 -8.74 9.56
C ILE A 186 12.84 -9.90 9.13
N TYR A 187 14.13 -9.86 9.48
CA TYR A 187 15.09 -10.92 9.18
C TYR A 187 14.71 -12.26 9.84
N TYR A 188 14.29 -12.23 11.10
CA TYR A 188 13.85 -13.42 11.86
C TYR A 188 12.57 -14.02 11.27
N GLN A 189 11.59 -13.19 10.92
CA GLN A 189 10.35 -13.62 10.26
C GLN A 189 10.62 -14.18 8.85
N LEU A 190 11.60 -13.64 8.11
CA LEU A 190 12.03 -14.22 6.83
C LEU A 190 12.68 -15.60 7.01
N HIS A 191 13.36 -15.84 8.13
CA HIS A 191 14.04 -17.11 8.42
C HIS A 191 13.10 -18.22 8.90
N LEU A 192 12.04 -17.87 9.65
CA LEU A 192 11.06 -18.84 10.18
C LEU A 192 10.12 -19.43 9.12
N TYR A 193 9.85 -18.71 8.03
CA TYR A 193 8.75 -19.03 7.09
C TYR A 193 9.21 -19.57 5.72
N SER A 194 10.51 -19.77 5.52
CA SER A 194 11.04 -20.48 4.34
C SER A 194 11.82 -21.74 4.77
N PRO A 195 11.13 -22.85 5.10
CA PRO A 195 11.77 -24.08 5.57
C PRO A 195 12.65 -24.78 4.53
N GLY A 196 12.68 -24.32 3.27
CA GLY A 196 13.65 -24.77 2.26
C GLY A 196 15.05 -24.16 2.40
N TRP A 197 15.23 -23.22 3.33
CA TRP A 197 16.44 -22.40 3.50
C TRP A 197 17.14 -22.73 4.83
N ILE A 198 17.03 -23.98 5.28
CA ILE A 198 17.72 -24.50 6.46
C ILE A 198 19.22 -24.55 6.15
N ILE A 199 19.97 -23.57 6.64
CA ILE A 199 21.42 -23.75 6.80
C ILE A 199 21.61 -24.80 7.89
N LYS A 200 22.39 -25.85 7.59
CA LYS A 200 22.77 -26.86 8.58
C LYS A 200 23.61 -26.20 9.68
N THR A 201 23.46 -26.66 10.92
CA THR A 201 24.18 -26.10 12.09
C THR A 201 25.70 -26.05 11.86
N GLU A 202 26.25 -27.08 11.20
CA GLU A 202 27.67 -27.15 10.83
C GLU A 202 28.10 -26.02 9.87
N ASP A 203 27.24 -25.66 8.92
CA ASP A 203 27.48 -24.54 7.99
C ASP A 203 27.26 -23.18 8.67
N PHE A 204 26.37 -23.10 9.65
CA PHE A 204 26.19 -21.90 10.48
C PHE A 204 27.43 -21.62 11.32
N GLU A 205 27.92 -22.62 12.05
CA GLU A 205 29.13 -22.54 12.89
C GLU A 205 30.37 -22.21 12.07
N ARG A 206 30.52 -22.80 10.89
CA ARG A 206 31.63 -22.51 9.97
C ARG A 206 31.63 -21.07 9.47
N ILE A 207 30.46 -20.47 9.25
CA ILE A 207 30.31 -19.12 8.69
C ILE A 207 30.39 -18.04 9.78
N LEU A 208 29.89 -18.32 10.98
CA LEU A 208 29.71 -17.32 12.03
C LEU A 208 30.64 -17.54 13.25
N GLY A 209 31.29 -18.69 13.36
CA GLY A 209 32.31 -18.97 14.37
C GLY A 209 31.78 -19.27 15.78
N PHE A 210 30.46 -19.48 15.94
CA PHE A 210 29.85 -19.88 17.21
C PHE A 210 28.61 -20.78 16.99
N ASN A 211 28.29 -21.61 17.99
CA ASN A 211 27.12 -22.50 18.00
C ASN A 211 25.88 -21.74 18.47
N PRO A 212 24.75 -21.82 17.75
CA PRO A 212 23.50 -21.24 18.22
C PRO A 212 22.90 -22.12 19.34
N ASP A 213 23.25 -21.85 20.58
CA ASP A 213 22.53 -22.36 21.75
C ASP A 213 21.13 -21.73 21.78
N LEU A 214 20.12 -22.38 21.17
CA LEU A 214 18.68 -22.30 21.50
C LEU A 214 17.86 -23.10 20.46
N ILE A 215 17.75 -24.41 20.67
CA ILE A 215 16.70 -25.23 20.03
C ILE A 215 15.42 -25.06 20.83
N TYR A 216 14.45 -24.30 20.32
CA TYR A 216 13.07 -24.37 20.82
C TYR A 216 12.40 -25.60 20.20
N LYS A 217 12.33 -26.71 20.95
CA LYS A 217 11.50 -27.86 20.57
C LYS A 217 10.04 -27.44 20.67
N SER A 218 9.30 -27.43 19.55
CA SER A 218 7.84 -27.38 19.64
C SER A 218 7.36 -28.65 20.34
N SER A 219 6.59 -28.47 21.40
CA SER A 219 5.95 -29.55 22.14
C SER A 219 5.06 -30.39 21.21
N GLU A 220 5.37 -31.69 21.18
CA GLU A 220 4.48 -32.83 20.94
C GLU A 220 3.84 -33.01 19.54
N ILE A 221 4.42 -33.95 18.79
CA ILE A 221 3.62 -35.01 18.16
C ILE A 221 3.97 -36.30 18.89
N VAL A 222 3.08 -36.73 19.78
CA VAL A 222 2.96 -38.13 20.19
C VAL A 222 1.63 -38.60 19.62
N ILE A 223 1.67 -39.75 18.95
CA ILE A 223 0.51 -40.47 18.39
C ILE A 223 -0.45 -40.84 19.52
#